data_AF-H6Q923-F1
#
_entry.id   AF-H6Q923-F1
#
_cell.length_a   1.000
_cell.length_b   1.000
_cell.length_c   1.000
_cell.angle_alpha   90.00
_cell.angle_beta   90.00
_cell.angle_gamma   90.00
#
_symmetry.space_group_name_H-M   'P 1'
#
loop_
_entity.id
_entity.type
_entity.pdbx_description
1 polymer ?
#
loop_
_entity_poly.entity_id
_entity_poly.type
_entity_poly.pdbx_seq_one_letter_code
_entity_poly.pdbx_strand_id
1 'polypeptide(L)'
;MKGYIYACDEFVETKLTFEDLTRRGLITGAVKNAVRECLDAEAVEVELVRTVMAKEWVVLEYEAKTKFAALGPRLTFTKGDPAKAMEEAEHVLQSGSP
;
A
#
# COMPACT_ATOMS: atom_id res chain seq x y z
N MET A 1 -0.63 2.27 -14.83
CA MET A 1 0.03 2.75 -13.61
C MET A 1 0.87 1.62 -13.07
N LYS A 2 2.06 1.92 -12.55
CA LYS A 2 2.89 0.94 -11.84
C LYS A 2 2.48 0.91 -10.37
N GLY A 3 2.65 -0.23 -9.71
CA GLY A 3 2.38 -0.38 -8.27
C GLY A 3 3.67 -0.29 -7.45
N TYR A 4 3.62 0.42 -6.32
CA TYR A 4 4.71 0.56 -5.35
C TYR A 4 4.17 0.26 -3.96
N ILE A 5 4.91 -0.48 -3.14
CA ILE A 5 4.57 -0.66 -1.73
C ILE A 5 5.49 0.21 -0.89
N TYR A 6 4.90 1.05 -0.06
CA TYR A 6 5.58 1.73 1.04
C TYR A 6 5.51 0.85 2.28
N ALA A 7 6.66 0.45 2.80
CA ALA A 7 6.78 -0.26 4.08
C ALA A 7 8.12 0.12 4.72
N CYS A 8 8.11 0.36 6.03
CA CYS A 8 9.32 0.66 6.80
C CYS A 8 10.15 1.83 6.25
N ASP A 9 9.42 2.88 5.89
CA ASP A 9 9.96 4.14 5.38
C ASP A 9 10.64 4.06 4.01
N GLU A 10 10.41 2.98 3.27
CA GLU A 10 10.94 2.78 1.92
C GLU A 10 9.84 2.40 0.92
N PHE A 11 10.02 2.85 -0.34
CA PHE A 11 9.20 2.43 -1.47
C PHE A 11 9.87 1.31 -2.24
N VAL A 12 9.13 0.23 -2.50
CA VAL A 12 9.55 -0.89 -3.34
C VAL A 12 8.62 -0.99 -4.55
N GLU A 13 9.18 -0.93 -5.76
CA GLU A 13 8.42 -1.17 -6.99
C GLU A 13 7.95 -2.64 -7.04
N THR A 14 6.66 -2.84 -7.25
CA THR A 14 6.06 -4.16 -7.39
C THR A 14 5.87 -4.52 -8.86
N LYS A 15 5.67 -5.81 -9.14
CA LYS A 15 5.22 -6.27 -10.47
C LYS A 15 3.72 -6.05 -10.72
N LEU A 16 2.98 -5.57 -9.73
CA LEU A 16 1.54 -5.34 -9.85
C LEU A 16 1.26 -4.12 -10.71
N THR A 17 0.19 -4.22 -11.49
CA THR A 17 -0.33 -3.12 -12.29
C THR A 17 -1.72 -2.73 -11.80
N PHE A 18 -2.23 -1.60 -12.28
CA PHE A 18 -3.59 -1.16 -11.97
C PHE A 18 -4.66 -2.23 -12.28
N GLU A 19 -4.45 -3.07 -13.29
CA GLU A 19 -5.38 -4.14 -13.65
C GLU A 19 -5.50 -5.21 -12.55
N ASP A 20 -4.48 -5.34 -11.70
CA ASP A 20 -4.45 -6.29 -10.59
C ASP A 20 -5.20 -5.78 -9.35
N LEU A 21 -5.76 -4.55 -9.36
CA LEU A 21 -6.50 -3.98 -8.23
C LEU A 21 -7.63 -4.87 -7.70
N THR A 22 -8.28 -5.62 -8.59
CA THR A 22 -9.38 -6.53 -8.24
C THR A 22 -8.89 -7.89 -7.73
N ARG A 23 -7.60 -8.19 -7.87
CA ARG A 23 -6.99 -9.48 -7.55
C ARG A 23 -6.43 -9.47 -6.13
N ARG A 24 -7.34 -9.48 -5.14
CA ARG A 24 -7.02 -9.41 -3.71
C ARG A 24 -5.86 -10.33 -3.29
N GLY A 25 -5.85 -11.59 -3.75
CA GLY A 25 -4.80 -12.55 -3.40
C GLY A 25 -3.39 -12.13 -3.85
N LEU A 26 -3.25 -11.51 -5.02
CA LEU A 26 -1.95 -11.01 -5.50
C LEU A 26 -1.49 -9.81 -4.69
N ILE A 27 -2.40 -8.89 -4.39
CA ILE A 27 -2.11 -7.70 -3.59
C ILE A 27 -1.68 -8.10 -2.18
N THR A 28 -2.47 -8.94 -1.51
CA THR A 28 -2.15 -9.42 -0.17
C THR A 28 -0.82 -10.16 -0.15
N GLY A 29 -0.52 -10.98 -1.17
CA GLY A 29 0.78 -11.63 -1.31
C GLY A 29 1.94 -10.64 -1.44
N ALA A 30 1.79 -9.58 -2.23
CA ALA A 30 2.80 -8.54 -2.37
C ALA A 30 3.02 -7.77 -1.06
N VAL A 31 1.96 -7.44 -0.33
CA VAL A 31 2.04 -6.80 1.00
C VAL A 31 2.75 -7.69 2.00
N LYS A 32 2.43 -8.99 2.06
CA LYS A 32 3.12 -9.95 2.93
C LYS A 32 4.61 -10.04 2.62
N ASN A 33 4.98 -10.09 1.34
CA ASN A 33 6.38 -10.12 0.92
C ASN A 33 7.14 -8.86 1.34
N ALA A 34 6.55 -7.68 1.14
CA ALA A 34 7.16 -6.42 1.55
C ALA A 34 7.37 -6.34 3.08
N VAL A 35 6.39 -6.80 3.86
CA VAL A 35 6.52 -6.89 5.33
C VAL A 35 7.62 -7.85 5.75
N ARG A 36 7.71 -9.01 5.09
CA ARG A 36 8.78 -9.98 5.35
C ARG A 36 10.16 -9.42 5.03
N GLU A 37 10.31 -8.77 3.86
CA GLU A 37 11.58 -8.17 3.46
C GLU A 37 12.00 -7.05 4.41
N CYS A 38 11.06 -6.28 4.96
CA CYS A 38 11.37 -5.27 5.96
C CYS A 38 11.72 -5.86 7.35
N LEU A 39 10.84 -6.68 7.92
CA LEU A 39 10.92 -7.07 9.34
C LEU A 39 11.57 -8.43 9.58
N ASP A 40 11.96 -9.14 8.51
CA ASP A 40 12.35 -10.55 8.55
C ASP A 40 11.30 -11.43 9.27
N ALA A 41 10.02 -11.06 9.09
CA ALA A 41 8.90 -11.65 9.80
C ALA A 41 7.67 -11.85 8.89
N GLU A 42 7.02 -13.01 9.04
CA GLU A 42 5.81 -13.33 8.30
C GLU A 42 4.59 -12.57 8.85
N ALA A 43 3.84 -11.94 7.95
CA ALA A 43 2.56 -11.33 8.28
C ALA A 43 1.46 -12.42 8.38
N VAL A 44 0.98 -12.63 9.61
CA VAL A 44 -0.08 -13.60 9.92
C VAL A 44 -1.44 -13.13 9.45
N GLU A 45 -1.69 -11.82 9.52
CA GLU A 45 -2.93 -11.17 9.10
C GLU A 45 -2.58 -9.94 8.25
N VAL A 46 -3.34 -9.73 7.17
CA VAL A 46 -3.25 -8.55 6.32
C VAL A 46 -4.67 -8.12 5.95
N GLU A 47 -5.03 -6.91 6.37
CA GLU A 47 -6.36 -6.34 6.17
C GLU A 47 -6.26 -5.01 5.42
N LEU A 48 -7.16 -4.78 4.45
CA LEU A 48 -7.27 -3.49 3.78
C LEU A 48 -8.04 -2.54 4.70
N VAL A 49 -7.41 -1.47 5.16
CA VAL A 49 -7.99 -0.50 6.09
C VAL A 49 -8.64 0.65 5.33
N ARG A 50 -7.97 1.17 4.29
CA ARG A 50 -8.45 2.34 3.55
C ARG A 50 -8.10 2.30 2.07
N THR A 51 -8.87 3.04 1.28
CA THR A 51 -8.63 3.24 -0.14
C THR A 51 -8.92 4.69 -0.48
N VAL A 52 -7.96 5.35 -1.13
CA VAL A 52 -8.10 6.71 -1.68
C VAL A 52 -7.77 6.63 -3.17
N MET A 53 -8.61 7.23 -4.01
CA MET A 53 -8.48 7.17 -5.46
C MET A 53 -8.65 8.55 -6.06
N ALA A 54 -7.78 8.87 -7.01
CA ALA A 54 -7.89 10.02 -7.89
C ALA A 54 -7.72 9.58 -9.35
N LYS A 55 -7.83 10.52 -10.29
CA LYS A 55 -7.73 10.24 -11.73
C LYS A 55 -6.41 9.56 -12.13
N GLU A 56 -5.31 9.92 -11.46
CA GLU A 56 -3.96 9.50 -11.86
C GLU A 56 -3.26 8.56 -10.88
N TRP A 57 -3.89 8.29 -9.73
CA TRP A 57 -3.33 7.44 -8.70
C TRP A 57 -4.38 6.76 -7.81
N VAL A 58 -3.96 5.68 -7.16
CA VAL A 58 -4.71 4.97 -6.11
C VAL A 58 -3.76 4.64 -4.98
N VAL A 59 -4.18 4.89 -3.73
CA VAL A 59 -3.46 4.48 -2.53
C VAL A 59 -4.35 3.54 -1.72
N LEU A 60 -3.84 2.34 -1.44
CA LEU A 60 -4.46 1.32 -0.62
C LEU A 60 -3.65 1.17 0.67
N GLU A 61 -4.26 1.45 1.81
CA GLU A 61 -3.62 1.30 3.12
C GLU A 61 -4.02 -0.02 3.75
N TYR A 62 -3.03 -0.81 4.15
CA TYR A 62 -3.22 -2.09 4.80
C TYR A 62 -2.73 -2.04 6.24
N GLU A 63 -3.32 -2.89 7.08
CA GLU A 63 -2.75 -3.28 8.36
C GLU A 63 -2.21 -4.71 8.19
N ALA A 64 -0.91 -4.88 8.46
CA ALA A 64 -0.24 -6.17 8.42
C ALA A 64 0.28 -6.52 9.81
N LYS A 65 -0.30 -7.55 10.43
CA LYS A 65 0.13 -8.03 11.75
C LYS A 65 1.13 -9.16 11.58
N THR A 66 2.24 -9.04 12.30
CA THR A 66 3.22 -10.11 12.52
C THR A 66 3.06 -10.66 13.94
N LYS A 67 3.91 -11.62 14.32
CA LYS A 67 3.94 -12.14 15.69
C LYS A 67 4.37 -11.10 16.75
N PHE A 68 5.08 -10.04 16.34
CA PHE A 68 5.73 -9.11 17.28
C PHE A 68 5.32 -7.64 17.09
N ALA A 69 4.81 -7.28 15.91
CA ALA A 69 4.45 -5.91 15.55
C ALA A 69 3.31 -5.86 14.53
N ALA A 70 2.66 -4.70 14.43
CA ALA A 70 1.76 -4.36 13.32
C ALA A 70 2.41 -3.26 12.46
N LEU A 71 2.27 -3.38 11.15
CA LEU A 71 2.73 -2.39 10.18
C LEU A 71 1.55 -1.86 9.38
N GLY A 72 1.70 -0.62 8.89
CA GLY A 72 0.76 0.04 7.98
C GLY A 72 1.27 0.14 6.54
N PRO A 73 1.52 -0.96 5.81
CA PRO A 73 2.03 -0.87 4.45
C PRO A 73 1.00 -0.26 3.50
N ARG A 74 1.47 0.56 2.56
CA ARG A 74 0.60 1.27 1.59
C ARG A 74 0.97 0.86 0.17
N LEU A 75 0.01 0.32 -0.57
CA LEU A 75 0.16 0.02 -1.99
C LEU A 75 -0.35 1.19 -2.83
N THR A 76 0.56 1.81 -3.57
CA THR A 76 0.29 2.99 -4.39
C THR A 76 0.42 2.63 -5.87
N PHE A 77 -0.66 2.79 -6.63
CA PHE A 77 -0.63 2.76 -8.08
C PHE A 77 -0.58 4.18 -8.61
N THR A 78 0.45 4.51 -9.40
CA THR A 78 0.57 5.85 -9.99
C THR A 78 1.29 5.82 -11.35
N LYS A 79 1.14 6.87 -12.16
CA LYS A 79 2.01 7.14 -13.31
C LYS A 79 3.18 8.07 -12.96
N GLY A 80 3.11 8.76 -11.82
CA GLY A 80 4.11 9.72 -11.35
C GLY A 80 4.88 9.21 -10.15
N ASP A 81 5.26 10.14 -9.27
CA ASP A 81 5.98 9.86 -8.03
C ASP A 81 5.03 9.26 -6.97
N PRO A 82 5.32 8.06 -6.43
CA PRO A 82 4.47 7.43 -5.41
C PRO A 82 4.45 8.19 -4.08
N ALA A 83 5.51 8.93 -3.73
CA ALA A 83 5.54 9.74 -2.51
C ALA A 83 4.54 10.90 -2.60
N LYS A 84 4.50 11.59 -3.75
CA LYS A 84 3.52 12.67 -3.99
C LYS A 84 2.08 12.16 -3.98
N ALA A 85 1.83 11.00 -4.58
CA ALA A 85 0.50 10.39 -4.55
C ALA A 85 0.05 10.03 -3.12
N MET A 86 0.97 9.57 -2.27
CA MET A 86 0.70 9.34 -0.86
C MET A 86 0.46 10.64 -0.08
N GLU A 87 1.28 11.67 -0.28
CA GLU A 87 1.08 13.00 0.33
C GLU A 87 -0.29 13.58 -0.03
N GLU A 88 -0.65 13.55 -1.31
CA GLU A 88 -1.99 13.97 -1.78
C GLU A 88 -3.11 13.14 -1.15
N ALA A 89 -2.93 11.82 -1.02
CA ALA A 89 -3.91 10.96 -0.37
C ALA A 89 -4.09 11.31 1.12
N GLU A 90 -3.00 11.62 1.83
CA GLU A 90 -3.06 12.08 3.23
C GLU A 90 -3.77 13.44 3.34
N HIS A 91 -3.51 14.38 2.42
CA HIS A 91 -4.23 15.64 2.36
C HIS A 91 -5.73 15.44 2.13
N VAL A 92 -6.13 14.55 1.22
CA VAL A 92 -7.55 14.23 0.99
C VAL A 92 -8.21 13.71 2.28
N LEU A 93 -7.52 12.84 3.03
CA LEU A 93 -8.03 12.30 4.29
C LEU A 93 -8.13 13.35 5.41
N GLN A 94 -7.14 14.23 5.54
CA GLN A 94 -7.12 15.28 6.56
C GLN A 94 -8.07 16.44 6.24
N SER A 95 -8.22 16.75 4.96
CA SER A 95 -9.08 17.85 4.51
C SER A 95 -10.55 17.58 4.77
N GLY A 96 -10.95 16.31 4.96
CA GLY A 96 -12.19 15.91 5.62
C GLY A 96 -13.37 16.83 5.31
N SER A 97 -13.61 17.12 4.03
CA SER A 97 -14.83 17.85 3.69
C SER A 97 -16.01 16.92 3.96
N PRO A 98 -17.03 17.38 4.70
CA PRO A 98 -18.34 16.75 4.71
C PRO A 98 -18.87 16.46 3.29
#